data_AF-A0A965ISW9-F1
#
_entry.id   AF-A0A965ISW9-F1
#
_cell.length_a   1.000
_cell.length_b   1.000
_cell.length_c   1.000
_cell.angle_alpha   90.00
_cell.angle_beta   90.00
_cell.angle_gamma   90.00
#
_symmetry.space_group_name_H-M   'P 1'
#
loop_
_entity.id
_entity.type
_entity.pdbx_description
1 polymer ?
#
loop_
_entity_poly.entity_id
_entity_poly.type
_entity_poly.pdbx_seq_one_letter_code
_entity_poly.pdbx_strand_id
1 'polypeptide(L)' 'MYSIEEESKTTLTIDGIPYVCYVYQHDDGDFSVEVEGSDPPAHVYDIAWDYFESKGFFDGVERDYDVDHGNGD' A
#
# COMPACT_ATOMS: atom_id res chain seq x y z
N MET A 1 -10.17 -19.66 -0.68
CA MET A 1 -8.96 -19.25 -1.43
C MET A 1 -9.26 -17.86 -1.91
N TYR A 2 -8.56 -16.86 -1.37
CA TYR A 2 -8.62 -15.48 -1.86
C TYR A 2 -7.68 -15.43 -3.06
N SER A 3 -8.16 -15.02 -4.23
CA SER A 3 -7.29 -14.86 -5.40
C SER A 3 -6.73 -13.45 -5.31
N ILE A 4 -5.41 -13.35 -5.13
CA ILE A 4 -4.73 -12.06 -5.16
C ILE A 4 -4.32 -11.86 -6.62
N GLU A 5 -4.88 -10.87 -7.29
CA GLU A 5 -4.41 -10.43 -8.61
C GLU A 5 -3.35 -9.33 -8.38
N GLU A 6 -2.08 -9.62 -8.72
CA GLU A 6 -1.03 -8.59 -8.70
C GLU A 6 -1.37 -7.52 -9.75
N GLU A 7 -1.73 -6.32 -9.30
CA GLU A 7 -2.11 -5.24 -10.20
C GLU A 7 -0.90 -4.52 -10.78
N SER A 8 0.11 -4.26 -9.95
CA SER A 8 1.33 -3.57 -10.40
C SER A 8 2.49 -3.64 -9.41
N LYS A 9 3.69 -3.51 -9.98
CA LYS A 9 4.94 -3.39 -9.25
C LYS A 9 5.73 -2.16 -9.69
N THR A 10 6.41 -1.53 -8.74
CA THR A 10 7.30 -0.42 -9.02
C THR A 10 8.54 -0.44 -8.11
N THR A 11 9.54 0.37 -8.43
CA THR A 11 10.70 0.57 -7.57
C THR A 11 10.76 2.04 -7.19
N LEU A 12 10.65 2.32 -5.89
CA LEU A 12 10.73 3.66 -5.33
C LEU A 12 12.04 3.84 -4.58
N THR A 13 12.75 4.93 -4.84
CA THR A 13 13.97 5.27 -4.11
C THR A 13 13.63 6.19 -2.96
N ILE A 14 13.70 5.69 -1.73
CA ILE A 14 13.34 6.41 -0.50
C ILE A 14 14.58 6.45 0.38
N ASP A 15 14.97 7.65 0.82
CA ASP A 15 16.22 7.85 1.58
C ASP A 15 17.49 7.32 0.87
N GLY A 16 17.46 7.26 -0.47
CA GLY A 16 18.54 6.71 -1.29
C GLY A 16 18.59 5.17 -1.35
N ILE A 17 17.62 4.50 -0.73
CA ILE A 17 17.48 3.04 -0.74
C ILE A 17 16.36 2.69 -1.75
N PRO A 18 16.63 1.80 -2.73
CA PRO A 18 15.59 1.33 -3.62
C PRO A 18 14.74 0.27 -2.92
N TYR A 19 13.43 0.52 -2.87
CA TYR A 19 12.42 -0.41 -2.37
C TYR A 19 11.56 -0.88 -3.54
N VAL A 20 11.30 -2.18 -3.62
CA VAL A 20 10.33 -2.72 -4.58
C VAL A 20 8.97 -2.73 -3.91
N CYS A 21 8.00 -2.04 -4.49
CA CYS A 21 6.66 -1.90 -3.94
C CYS A 21 5.66 -2.57 -4.87
N TYR A 22 4.71 -3.28 -4.28
CA TYR A 22 3.64 -4.00 -4.95
C TYR A 22 2.31 -3.45 -4.49
N VAL A 23 1.35 -3.36 -5.40
CA VAL A 23 -0.05 -3.14 -5.07
C VAL A 23 -0.85 -4.36 -5.53
N TYR A 24 -1.73 -4.81 -4.65
CA TYR A 24 -2.62 -5.94 -4.88
C TYR A 24 -4.05 -5.48 -4.69
N GLN A 25 -4.91 -5.81 -5.65
CA GLN A 25 -6.35 -5.74 -5.48
C GLN A 25 -6.86 -7.11 -5.03
N HIS A 26 -7.63 -7.11 -3.95
CA HIS A 26 -8.32 -8.31 -3.46
C HIS A 26 -9.68 -8.43 -4.14
N ASP A 27 -10.18 -9.67 -4.25
CA ASP A 27 -11.51 -9.98 -4.82
C ASP A 27 -12.68 -9.18 -4.17
N ASP A 28 -12.51 -8.71 -2.93
CA ASP A 28 -13.53 -7.93 -2.22
C ASP A 28 -13.54 -6.43 -2.57
N GLY A 29 -12.55 -5.97 -3.33
CA GLY A 29 -12.37 -4.57 -3.70
C GLY A 29 -11.40 -3.80 -2.80
N ASP A 30 -10.87 -4.42 -1.75
CA ASP A 30 -9.77 -3.87 -0.95
C ASP A 30 -8.45 -3.88 -1.72
N PHE A 31 -7.54 -2.99 -1.31
CA PHE A 31 -6.20 -2.95 -1.86
C PHE A 31 -5.15 -2.99 -0.76
N SER A 32 -4.10 -3.77 -0.99
CA SER A 32 -2.95 -3.84 -0.09
C SER A 32 -1.67 -3.46 -0.80
N VAL A 33 -0.78 -2.75 -0.10
CA VAL A 33 0.56 -2.42 -0.57
C VAL A 33 1.58 -3.25 0.19
N GLU A 34 2.44 -3.95 -0.53
CA GLU A 34 3.58 -4.68 0.04
C GLU A 34 4.89 -4.05 -0.43
N VAL A 35 5.91 -4.13 0.42
CA VAL A 35 7.25 -3.64 0.12
C VAL A 35 8.24 -4.77 0.32
N GLU A 36 9.00 -5.08 -0.72
CA GLU A 36 10.04 -6.10 -0.67
C GLU A 36 11.19 -5.64 0.23
N GLY A 37 11.44 -6.40 1.29
CA GLY A 37 12.55 -6.18 2.21
C GLY A 37 12.30 -6.79 3.58
N SER A 38 13.38 -7.12 4.30
CA SER A 38 13.28 -7.34 5.75
C SER A 38 13.23 -5.98 6.42
N ASP A 39 12.09 -5.61 7.01
CA ASP A 39 11.88 -4.38 7.77
C ASP A 39 12.02 -3.06 6.97
N PRO A 40 11.15 -2.82 5.97
CA PRO A 40 10.95 -1.46 5.47
C PRO A 40 10.33 -0.57 6.58
N PRO A 41 10.82 0.67 6.75
CA PRO A 41 10.24 1.58 7.72
C PRO A 41 8.82 2.01 7.32
N ALA A 42 7.98 2.34 8.31
CA ALA A 42 6.56 2.62 8.09
C ALA A 42 6.30 3.70 7.02
N HIS A 43 7.12 4.75 6.97
CA HIS A 43 6.98 5.84 5.99
C HIS A 43 7.17 5.40 4.53
N VAL A 44 7.82 4.26 4.29
CA VAL A 44 7.95 3.69 2.95
C VAL A 44 6.60 3.20 2.43
N TYR A 45 5.76 2.64 3.31
CA TYR A 45 4.40 2.24 2.94
C TYR A 45 3.53 3.46 2.63
N ASP A 46 3.63 4.54 3.40
CA ASP A 46 2.92 5.79 3.11
C ASP A 46 3.29 6.36 1.73
N ILE A 47 4.58 6.38 1.39
CA ILE A 47 5.07 6.87 0.10
C ILE A 47 4.63 5.95 -1.04
N ALA A 48 4.71 4.63 -0.84
CA ALA A 48 4.27 3.65 -1.83
C ALA A 48 2.77 3.79 -2.09
N TRP A 49 1.96 3.91 -1.04
CA TRP A 49 0.53 4.16 -1.14
C TRP A 49 0.23 5.45 -1.90
N ASP A 50 0.85 6.57 -1.54
CA ASP A 50 0.66 7.85 -2.24
C ASP A 50 1.03 7.77 -3.73
N TYR A 51 2.10 7.03 -4.05
CA TYR A 51 2.47 6.77 -5.44
C TYR A 51 1.38 6.00 -6.21
N PHE A 52 0.85 4.92 -5.64
CA PHE A 52 -0.22 4.14 -6.29
C PHE A 52 -1.54 4.93 -6.37
N GLU A 53 -1.85 5.72 -5.34
CA GLU A 53 -2.98 6.66 -5.36
C GLU A 53 -2.85 7.68 -6.48
N SER A 54 -1.67 8.27 -6.64
CA SER A 54 -1.36 9.23 -7.72
C SER A 54 -1.49 8.62 -9.12
N LYS A 55 -1.33 7.30 -9.24
CA LYS A 55 -1.53 6.56 -10.49
C LYS A 55 -2.99 6.16 -10.72
N GLY A 56 -3.86 6.37 -9.75
CA GLY A 56 -5.29 6.06 -9.82
C GLY A 56 -5.60 4.59 -9.53
N PHE A 57 -4.71 3.84 -8.86
CA PHE A 57 -5.03 2.46 -8.44
C PHE A 57 -6.16 2.44 -7.40
N PHE A 58 -6.16 3.40 -6.49
CA PHE A 58 -7.19 3.53 -5.44
C PHE A 58 -8.32 4.50 -5.80
N ASP A 59 -8.52 4.80 -7.10
CA ASP A 59 -9.59 5.72 -7.52
C ASP A 59 -10.96 5.16 -7.12
N GLY A 60 -11.55 5.74 -6.07
CA GLY A 60 -12.82 5.28 -5.49
C GLY A 60 -12.72 4.42 -4.23
N VAL A 61 -11.51 4.15 -3.72
CA VAL A 61 -11.28 3.49 -2.42
C VAL A 61 -11.00 4.56 -1.38
N GLU A 62 -11.87 4.66 -0.37
CA GLU A 62 -11.60 5.53 0.79
C GLU A 62 -10.38 4.95 1.54
N ARG A 63 -9.36 5.78 1.82
CA ARG A 63 -8.27 5.39 2.73
C ARG A 63 -8.89 5.15 4.10
N ASP A 64 -9.20 3.90 4.41
CA ASP A 64 -9.60 3.51 5.75
C ASP A 64 -8.34 3.49 6.61
N TYR A 65 -8.01 4.64 7.19
CA TYR A 65 -7.14 4.68 8.35
C TYR A 65 -7.93 4.00 9.48
N ASP A 66 -7.94 2.66 9.53
CA ASP A 66 -8.32 1.90 10.73
C ASP A 66 -7.21 2.12 11.77
N VAL A 67 -7.17 3.35 12.24
CA VAL A 67 -6.47 3.75 13.43
C VAL A 67 -7.51 3.56 14.52
N ASP A 68 -7.63 2.32 15.00
CA ASP A 68 -8.10 2.06 16.37
C ASP A 68 -7.06 2.67 17.33
N HIS A 69 -6.95 4.00 17.34
CA HIS A 69 -6.61 4.73 18.53
C HIS A 69 -7.89 4.68 19.36
N GLY A 70 -8.03 3.61 20.14
CA GLY A 70 -9.04 3.53 21.18
C GLY A 70 -9.12 4.86 21.93
N ASN A 71 -10.21 5.57 21.75
CA ASN A 71 -10.61 6.66 22.61
C ASN A 71 -12.12 6.76 22.55
N GLY A 72 -12.75 6.34 23.65
CA GLY A 72 -14.19 6.19 23.76
C GLY A 72 -14.97 7.50 23.71
N ASP A 73 -16.27 7.33 23.52
CA ASP A 73 -17.30 7.83 24.42
C ASP A 73 -18.44 6.79 24.46
#